data_AF-A0A958XW14-F1
#
_entry.id   AF-A0A958XW14-F1
#
_cell.length_a   1.000
_cell.length_b   1.000
_cell.length_c   1.000
_cell.angle_alpha   90.00
_cell.angle_beta   90.00
_cell.angle_gamma   90.00
#
_symmetry.space_group_name_H-M   'P 1'
#
loop_
_entity.id
_entity.type
_entity.pdbx_description
1 polymer ?
#
loop_
_entity_poly.entity_id
_entity_poly.type
_entity_poly.pdbx_seq_one_letter_code
_entity_poly.pdbx_strand_id
1 'polypeptide(L)'
;MSLEAIKKPIAAELDVFEQRFRDAMRSHVPLLDKITWYIVQRKGKQLRPMLVLLSARLFAPINEGSYTAASLVELLHTATLVHDDVVDDSNERRGFFSINALWKNKVAVLVG
;
A
#
# COMPACT_ATOMS: atom_id res chain seq x y z
N MET A 1 -7.16 19.48 14.05
CA MET A 1 -6.44 19.45 12.76
C MET A 1 -7.08 18.38 11.88
N SER A 2 -7.50 18.70 10.64
CA SER A 2 -8.13 17.71 9.74
C SER A 2 -7.09 16.90 8.98
N LEU A 3 -7.47 15.73 8.45
CA LEU A 3 -6.59 14.89 7.62
C LEU A 3 -6.05 15.63 6.40
N GLU A 4 -6.90 16.45 5.77
CA GLU A 4 -6.53 17.27 4.62
C GLU A 4 -5.48 18.33 5.00
N ALA A 5 -5.56 18.91 6.21
CA ALA A 5 -4.55 19.83 6.71
C ALA A 5 -3.19 19.12 6.95
N ILE A 6 -3.21 17.84 7.35
CA ILE A 6 -1.99 17.03 7.56
C ILE A 6 -1.32 16.67 6.22
N LYS A 7 -2.10 16.42 5.17
CA LYS A 7 -1.59 16.07 3.84
C LYS A 7 -0.98 17.26 3.11
N LYS A 8 -1.56 18.46 3.28
CA LYS A 8 -1.22 19.67 2.53
C LYS A 8 0.29 19.94 2.42
N PRO A 9 1.12 19.79 3.47
CA PRO A 9 2.56 20.01 3.35
C PRO A 9 3.20 19.07 2.32
N ILE A 10 2.85 17.78 2.34
CA ILE A 10 3.48 16.70 1.57
C ILE A 10 2.66 16.25 0.35
N ALA A 11 1.74 17.08 -0.16
CA ALA A 11 0.80 16.67 -1.19
C ALA A 11 1.50 16.22 -2.49
N ALA A 12 2.50 16.98 -2.95
CA ALA A 12 3.27 16.63 -4.14
C ALA A 12 4.09 15.34 -3.92
N GLU A 13 4.64 15.16 -2.72
CA GLU A 13 5.40 13.97 -2.38
C GLU A 13 4.52 12.73 -2.26
N LEU A 14 3.25 12.88 -1.88
CA LEU A 14 2.29 11.78 -1.91
C LEU A 14 2.00 11.33 -3.34
N ASP A 15 1.86 12.26 -4.30
CA ASP A 15 1.67 11.91 -5.70
C ASP A 15 2.87 11.12 -6.26
N VAL A 16 4.10 11.55 -5.94
CA VAL A 16 5.33 10.83 -6.29
C VAL A 16 5.36 9.45 -5.63
N PHE A 17 5.06 9.38 -4.33
CA PHE A 17 4.98 8.11 -3.60
C PHE A 17 3.99 7.15 -4.26
N GLU A 18 2.81 7.59 -4.68
CA GLU A 18 1.83 6.72 -5.32
C GLU A 18 2.35 6.14 -6.63
N GLN A 19 3.13 6.89 -7.39
CA GLN A 19 3.76 6.39 -8.60
C GLN A 19 4.83 5.35 -8.27
N ARG A 20 5.72 5.66 -7.31
CA ARG A 20 6.77 4.73 -6.87
C ARG A 20 6.21 3.43 -6.31
N PHE A 21 5.15 3.51 -5.49
CA PHE A 21 4.48 2.36 -4.91
C PHE A 21 3.80 1.50 -5.97
N ARG A 22 3.11 2.12 -6.94
CA ARG A 22 2.55 1.41 -8.10
C ARG A 22 3.62 0.67 -8.88
N ASP A 23 4.74 1.33 -9.15
CA ASP A 23 5.83 0.73 -9.92
C ASP A 23 6.51 -0.41 -9.16
N ALA A 24 6.67 -0.29 -7.84
CA ALA A 24 7.21 -1.34 -6.97
C ALA A 24 6.32 -2.60 -6.91
N MET A 25 5.02 -2.47 -7.16
CA MET A 25 4.05 -3.56 -7.11
C MET A 25 3.87 -4.28 -8.46
N ARG A 26 4.45 -3.78 -9.56
CA ARG A 26 4.30 -4.40 -10.89
C ARG A 26 4.97 -5.76 -10.96
N SER A 27 4.39 -6.67 -11.72
CA SER A 27 4.98 -7.98 -11.97
C SER A 27 4.98 -8.36 -13.45
N HIS A 28 5.98 -9.12 -13.87
CA HIS A 28 6.00 -9.74 -15.20
C HIS A 28 5.11 -10.99 -15.27
N VAL A 29 4.62 -11.49 -14.13
CA VAL A 29 3.72 -12.65 -14.06
C VAL A 29 2.27 -12.14 -14.17
N PRO A 30 1.51 -12.48 -15.23
CA PRO A 30 0.21 -11.87 -15.50
C PRO A 30 -0.82 -11.99 -14.36
N LEU A 31 -0.85 -13.13 -13.68
CA LEU A 31 -1.75 -13.33 -12.54
C LEU A 31 -1.37 -12.42 -11.36
N LEU A 32 -0.08 -12.36 -11.04
CA LEU A 32 0.42 -11.53 -9.95
C LEU A 32 0.22 -10.04 -10.25
N ASP A 33 0.44 -9.62 -11.50
CA ASP A 33 0.20 -8.24 -11.93
C ASP A 33 -1.29 -7.85 -11.80
N LYS A 34 -2.21 -8.75 -12.15
CA LYS A 34 -3.65 -8.52 -11.95
C LYS A 34 -4.04 -8.38 -10.48
N ILE A 35 -3.45 -9.19 -9.61
CA ILE A 35 -3.75 -9.18 -8.17
C ILE A 35 -3.15 -7.94 -7.50
N THR A 36 -1.88 -7.65 -7.78
CA THR A 36 -1.21 -6.44 -7.27
C THR A 36 -1.90 -5.17 -7.77
N TRP A 37 -2.36 -5.14 -9.03
CA TRP A 37 -3.20 -4.07 -9.53
C TRP A 37 -4.49 -3.92 -8.72
N TYR A 38 -5.20 -5.02 -8.45
CA TYR A 38 -6.43 -4.99 -7.64
C TYR A 38 -6.19 -4.47 -6.21
N ILE A 39 -5.06 -4.82 -5.61
CA ILE A 39 -4.63 -4.34 -4.30
C ILE A 39 -4.36 -2.82 -4.36
N VAL A 40 -3.57 -2.36 -5.33
CA VAL A 40 -3.12 -0.96 -5.40
C VAL A 40 -4.23 0.00 -5.81
N GLN A 41 -5.22 -0.44 -6.59
CA GLN A 41 -6.42 0.37 -6.90
C GLN A 41 -7.24 0.71 -5.66
N ARG A 42 -7.10 -0.07 -4.58
CA ARG A 42 -7.85 0.12 -3.34
C ARG A 42 -7.11 1.06 -2.43
N LYS A 43 -7.26 2.35 -2.69
CA LYS A 43 -6.67 3.40 -1.85
C LYS A 43 -7.20 3.31 -0.42
N GLY A 44 -6.31 2.98 0.51
CA GLY A 44 -6.52 3.18 1.93
C GLY A 44 -6.37 4.66 2.31
N LYS A 45 -6.34 4.93 3.63
CA LYS A 45 -6.05 6.27 4.15
C LYS A 45 -4.57 6.66 4.02
N GLN A 46 -3.69 5.74 3.59
CA GLN A 46 -2.25 5.94 3.40
C GLN A 46 -1.56 6.59 4.62
N LEU A 47 -2.03 6.26 5.83
CA LEU A 47 -1.52 6.87 7.08
C LEU A 47 -0.04 6.57 7.31
N ARG A 48 0.42 5.36 6.97
CA ARG A 48 1.80 4.92 7.19
C ARG A 48 2.80 5.65 6.28
N PRO A 49 2.63 5.71 4.95
CA PRO A 49 3.55 6.45 4.09
C PRO A 49 3.51 7.94 4.39
N MET A 50 2.35 8.52 4.74
CA MET A 50 2.29 9.92 5.20
C MET A 50 3.15 10.17 6.44
N LEU A 51 3.11 9.26 7.44
CA LEU A 51 3.91 9.40 8.64
C LEU A 51 5.41 9.39 8.29
N VAL A 52 5.84 8.47 7.43
CA VAL A 52 7.24 8.39 6.98
C VAL A 52 7.69 9.68 6.29
N LEU A 53 6.88 10.19 5.34
CA LEU A 53 7.21 11.39 4.57
C LEU A 53 7.21 12.65 5.44
N LEU A 54 6.23 12.79 6.34
CA LEU A 54 6.18 13.89 7.30
C LEU A 54 7.39 13.85 8.24
N SER A 55 7.72 12.67 8.77
CA SER A 55 8.90 12.49 9.62
C SER A 55 10.19 12.84 8.88
N ALA A 56 10.37 12.39 7.63
CA ALA A 56 11.52 12.78 6.83
C ALA A 56 11.61 14.30 6.70
N ARG A 57 10.51 14.96 6.33
CA ARG A 57 10.43 16.41 6.11
C ARG A 57 10.72 17.26 7.35
N LEU A 58 10.53 16.71 8.55
CA LEU A 58 10.88 17.40 9.80
C LEU A 58 12.40 17.53 10.00
N PHE A 59 13.19 16.58 9.49
CA PHE A 59 14.63 16.53 9.73
C PHE A 59 15.47 16.88 8.49
N ALA A 60 14.96 16.61 7.29
CA ALA A 60 15.66 16.87 6.03
C ALA A 60 14.67 16.97 4.85
N PRO A 61 15.08 17.53 3.70
CA PRO A 61 14.29 17.40 2.48
C PRO A 61 14.01 15.92 2.15
N ILE A 62 12.78 15.64 1.70
CA ILE A 62 12.38 14.30 1.23
C ILE A 62 13.25 13.93 0.03
N ASN A 63 13.74 12.69 0.03
CA ASN A 63 14.61 12.16 -1.03
C ASN A 63 14.18 10.75 -1.43
N GLU A 64 14.92 10.14 -2.35
CA GLU A 64 14.65 8.78 -2.84
C GLU A 64 14.62 7.72 -1.72
N GLY A 65 15.45 7.88 -0.68
CA GLY A 65 15.43 7.02 0.50
C GLY A 65 14.12 7.13 1.29
N SER A 66 13.56 8.35 1.39
CA SER A 66 12.26 8.58 2.02
C SER A 66 11.12 7.91 1.25
N TYR A 67 11.11 8.01 -0.08
CA TYR A 67 10.10 7.34 -0.92
C TYR A 67 10.21 5.82 -0.87
N THR A 68 11.44 5.30 -0.86
CA THR A 68 11.71 3.86 -0.72
C THR A 68 11.20 3.35 0.62
N ALA A 69 11.51 4.05 1.72
CA ALA A 69 11.03 3.69 3.05
C ALA A 69 9.50 3.73 3.14
N ALA A 70 8.86 4.79 2.62
CA ALA A 70 7.41 4.90 2.60
C ALA A 70 6.76 3.74 1.81
N SER A 71 7.35 3.38 0.67
CA SER A 71 6.89 2.27 -0.18
C SER A 71 7.03 0.91 0.50
N LEU A 72 8.18 0.66 1.15
CA LEU A 72 8.42 -0.59 1.89
C LEU A 72 7.45 -0.75 3.05
N VAL A 73 7.18 0.32 3.81
CA VAL A 73 6.24 0.27 4.93
C VAL A 73 4.82 -0.04 4.46
N GLU A 74 4.36 0.59 3.37
CA GLU A 74 3.02 0.30 2.82
C GLU A 74 2.95 -1.08 2.17
N LEU A 75 4.03 -1.56 1.55
CA LEU A 75 4.12 -2.90 0.99
C LEU A 75 4.01 -3.95 2.10
N LEU A 76 4.79 -3.81 3.17
CA LEU A 76 4.73 -4.70 4.33
C LEU A 76 3.34 -4.70 4.97
N HIS A 77 2.74 -3.52 5.13
CA HIS A 77 1.36 -3.44 5.62
C HIS A 77 0.38 -4.21 4.73
N THR A 78 0.53 -4.06 3.43
CA THR A 78 -0.35 -4.69 2.45
C THR A 78 -0.21 -6.21 2.51
N ALA A 79 1.02 -6.72 2.60
CA ALA A 79 1.32 -8.14 2.80
C ALA A 79 0.64 -8.71 4.05
N THR A 80 0.79 -8.03 5.20
CA THR A 80 0.16 -8.49 6.45
C THR A 80 -1.36 -8.53 6.31
N LEU A 81 -1.98 -7.54 5.65
CA LEU A 81 -3.43 -7.55 5.46
C LEU A 81 -3.93 -8.73 4.62
N VAL A 82 -3.18 -9.10 3.57
CA VAL A 82 -3.56 -10.23 2.72
C VAL A 82 -3.45 -11.55 3.50
N HIS A 83 -2.41 -11.71 4.32
CA HIS A 83 -2.25 -12.89 5.18
C HIS A 83 -3.30 -12.92 6.28
N ASP A 84 -3.63 -11.79 6.91
CA ASP A 84 -4.70 -11.68 7.91
C ASP A 84 -6.05 -12.13 7.32
N ASP A 85 -6.39 -11.69 6.10
CA ASP A 85 -7.65 -12.09 5.44
C ASP A 85 -7.74 -13.62 5.22
N VAL A 86 -6.60 -14.29 5.02
CA VAL A 86 -6.51 -15.75 4.90
C VAL A 86 -6.67 -16.42 6.27
N VAL A 87 -6.00 -15.91 7.30
CA VAL A 87 -6.05 -16.46 8.65
C VAL A 87 -7.45 -16.33 9.25
N ASP A 88 -8.11 -15.20 9.01
CA ASP A 88 -9.44 -14.88 9.53
C ASP A 88 -10.60 -15.45 8.70
N ASP A 89 -10.31 -16.16 7.60
CA ASP A 89 -11.29 -16.63 6.60
C ASP A 89 -12.26 -15.51 6.16
N SER A 90 -11.74 -14.28 6.06
CA SER A 90 -12.53 -13.09 5.78
C SER A 90 -12.85 -13.03 4.29
N ASN A 91 -14.15 -13.02 3.95
CA ASN A 91 -14.59 -12.89 2.55
C ASN A 91 -14.63 -11.44 2.05
N GLU A 92 -14.67 -10.46 2.96
CA GLU A 92 -14.75 -9.04 2.63
C GLU A 92 -13.85 -8.17 3.50
N ARG A 93 -13.30 -7.11 2.91
CA ARG A 93 -12.56 -6.05 3.58
C ARG A 93 -13.02 -4.70 3.04
N ARG A 94 -13.54 -3.85 3.94
CA ARG A 94 -14.06 -2.50 3.64
C ARG A 94 -15.15 -2.49 2.53
N GLY A 95 -16.04 -3.47 2.54
CA GLY A 95 -17.14 -3.59 1.56
C GLY A 95 -16.72 -4.14 0.21
N PHE A 96 -15.55 -4.77 0.11
CA PHE A 96 -15.05 -5.40 -1.09
C PHE A 96 -14.54 -6.81 -0.82
N PHE A 97 -14.61 -7.69 -1.82
CA PHE A 97 -14.03 -9.04 -1.70
C PHE A 97 -12.54 -9.01 -1.39
N SER A 98 -12.13 -9.84 -0.43
CA SER A 98 -10.72 -10.09 -0.09
C SER A 98 -9.99 -10.86 -1.21
N ILE A 99 -8.65 -10.94 -1.12
CA ILE A 99 -7.85 -11.66 -2.11
C ILE A 99 -8.13 -13.16 -2.05
N ASN A 100 -8.27 -13.72 -0.85
CA ASN A 100 -8.63 -15.12 -0.65
C ASN A 100 -10.03 -15.46 -1.17
N ALA A 101 -11.01 -14.54 -1.06
CA ALA A 101 -12.34 -14.76 -1.63
C ALA A 101 -12.31 -14.90 -3.16
N LEU A 102 -11.52 -14.06 -3.85
CA LEU A 102 -11.45 -14.05 -5.31
C LEU A 102 -10.50 -15.10 -5.91
N TRP A 103 -9.33 -15.30 -5.30
CA TRP A 103 -8.24 -16.13 -5.86
C TRP A 103 -7.85 -17.33 -4.98
N LYS A 104 -8.58 -17.60 -3.89
CA LYS A 104 -8.32 -18.67 -2.91
C LYS A 104 -7.06 -18.46 -2.07
N ASN A 105 -6.98 -19.17 -0.96
CA ASN A 105 -5.97 -18.97 0.09
C ASN A 105 -4.53 -19.15 -0.42
N LYS A 106 -4.27 -20.14 -1.29
CA LYS A 106 -2.92 -20.39 -1.82
C LYS A 106 -2.35 -19.18 -2.54
N VAL A 107 -3.17 -18.51 -3.35
CA VAL A 107 -2.74 -17.33 -4.10
C VAL A 107 -2.53 -16.15 -3.15
N ALA A 108 -3.44 -15.94 -2.20
CA ALA A 108 -3.31 -14.88 -1.20
C ALA A 108 -2.01 -15.02 -0.39
N VAL A 109 -1.66 -16.23 0.06
CA VAL A 109 -0.41 -16.48 0.82
C VAL A 109 0.85 -16.26 -0.02
N LEU A 110 0.83 -16.56 -1.32
CA LEU A 110 2.00 -16.35 -2.20
C LEU A 110 2.17 -14.88 -2.62
N VAL A 111 1.10 -14.10 -2.57
CA VAL A 111 1.10 -12.68 -2.97
C VAL A 111 1.47 -11.76 -1.81
N GLY A 112 0.95 -12.04 -0.60
CA GLY A 112 1.38 -11.32 0.60
C GLY A 112 2.76 -11.78 1.03
#